data_AF-A0A3D6DIB9-F1
#
_entry.id   AF-A0A3D6DIB9-F1
#
_cell.length_a   1.000
_cell.length_b   1.000
_cell.length_c   1.000
_cell.angle_alpha   90.00
_cell.angle_beta   90.00
_cell.angle_gamma   90.00
#
_symmetry.space_group_name_H-M   'P 1'
#
loop_
_entity.id
_entity.type
_entity.pdbx_description
1 polymer ?
#
loop_
_entity_poly.entity_id
_entity_poly.type
_entity_poly.pdbx_seq_one_letter_code
_entity_poly.pdbx_strand_id
1 'polypeptide(L)'
;MELETAQRKLAVHGTMGTVFLAIGVVAAFDAAFRRMSESIQELWMLELGVGMSFLLLGVTFGGSAVRYLVHVDRILEYSDRKARRRSSDDQKLQRRRPKMEELETPENGARGIRLASVKSNAV
;
A
#
# COMPACT_ATOMS: atom_id res chain seq x y z
N MET A 1 -10.43 -3.84 -2.42
CA MET A 1 -10.14 -3.11 -1.16
C MET A 1 -9.32 -1.89 -1.53
N GLU A 2 -9.71 -0.71 -1.09
CA GLU A 2 -8.96 0.53 -1.33
C GLU A 2 -7.74 0.63 -0.40
N LEU A 3 -6.67 1.28 -0.88
CA LEU A 3 -5.39 1.41 -0.16
C LEU A 3 -5.57 2.07 1.21
N GLU A 4 -6.31 3.18 1.26
CA GLU A 4 -6.56 3.94 2.49
C GLU A 4 -7.29 3.11 3.53
N THR A 5 -8.29 2.33 3.11
CA THR A 5 -9.01 1.41 4.00
C THR A 5 -8.08 0.33 4.54
N ALA A 6 -7.16 -0.19 3.72
CA ALA A 6 -6.20 -1.21 4.14
C ALA A 6 -5.17 -0.67 5.13
N GLN A 7 -4.65 0.54 4.87
CA GLN A 7 -3.74 1.24 5.78
C GLN A 7 -4.42 1.56 7.12
N ARG A 8 -5.66 2.07 7.10
CA ARG A 8 -6.41 2.35 8.32
C ARG A 8 -6.64 1.08 9.14
N LYS A 9 -7.05 -0.01 8.49
CA LYS A 9 -7.26 -1.30 9.19
C LYS A 9 -5.96 -1.88 9.73
N LEU A 10 -4.86 -1.78 8.97
CA LEU A 10 -3.51 -2.15 9.44
C LEU A 10 -3.15 -1.36 10.70
N ALA A 11 -3.28 -0.03 10.68
CA ALA A 11 -2.95 0.81 11.81
C ALA A 11 -3.80 0.47 13.04
N VAL A 12 -5.13 0.36 12.88
CA VAL A 12 -6.05 0.06 13.99
C VAL A 12 -5.79 -1.33 14.58
N HIS A 13 -5.62 -2.36 13.74
CA HIS A 13 -5.39 -3.71 14.26
C HIS A 13 -3.98 -3.86 14.84
N GLY A 14 -2.98 -3.18 14.25
CA GLY A 14 -1.62 -3.16 14.76
C GLY A 14 -1.52 -2.48 16.13
N THR A 15 -2.15 -1.31 16.29
CA THR A 15 -2.16 -0.60 17.58
C THR A 15 -2.94 -1.37 18.64
N MET A 16 -4.16 -1.82 18.33
CA MET A 16 -4.97 -2.62 19.26
C MET A 16 -4.25 -3.92 19.65
N GLY A 17 -3.66 -4.62 18.68
CA GLY A 17 -2.89 -5.84 18.94
C GLY A 17 -1.70 -5.59 19.86
N THR A 18 -0.95 -4.51 19.62
CA THR A 18 0.21 -4.15 20.46
C THR A 18 -0.21 -3.77 21.87
N VAL A 19 -1.29 -2.98 22.02
CA VAL A 19 -1.82 -2.58 23.33
C VAL A 19 -2.29 -3.79 24.12
N PHE A 20 -3.11 -4.67 23.53
CA PHE A 20 -3.57 -5.87 24.22
C PHE A 20 -2.43 -6.83 24.57
N LEU A 21 -1.44 -6.97 23.69
CA LEU A 21 -0.28 -7.80 23.97
C LEU A 21 0.53 -7.23 25.13
N ALA A 22 0.76 -5.92 25.18
CA ALA A 22 1.46 -5.27 26.29
C ALA A 22 0.71 -5.42 27.62
N ILE A 23 -0.61 -5.16 27.63
CA ILE A 23 -1.46 -5.36 28.82
C ILE A 23 -1.40 -6.82 29.28
N GLY A 24 -1.53 -7.77 28.36
CA GLY A 24 -1.49 -9.19 28.66
C GLY A 24 -0.14 -9.65 29.22
N VAL A 25 0.97 -9.15 28.68
CA VAL A 25 2.32 -9.41 29.21
C VAL A 25 2.43 -8.89 30.63
N VAL A 26 2.08 -7.62 30.88
CA VAL A 26 2.17 -7.00 32.20
C VAL A 26 1.32 -7.76 33.22
N ALA A 27 0.07 -8.07 32.89
CA ALA A 27 -0.83 -8.82 33.76
C ALA A 27 -0.34 -10.24 34.05
N ALA A 28 0.22 -10.93 33.05
CA ALA A 28 0.79 -12.26 33.25
C ALA A 28 2.02 -12.24 34.19
N PHE A 29 2.88 -11.24 34.06
CA PHE A 29 4.02 -11.05 34.97
C PHE A 29 3.58 -10.65 36.38
N ASP A 30 2.57 -9.77 36.53
CA ASP A 30 2.02 -9.41 37.84
C ASP A 30 1.43 -10.63 38.55
N ALA A 31 0.64 -11.43 37.84
CA ALA A 31 0.09 -12.68 38.36
C ALA A 31 1.19 -13.69 38.74
N ALA A 32 2.25 -13.80 37.93
CA ALA A 32 3.39 -14.66 38.24
C ALA A 32 4.15 -14.18 39.48
N PHE A 33 4.29 -12.88 39.67
CA PHE A 33 4.89 -12.31 40.88
C PHE A 33 4.04 -12.59 42.11
N ARG A 34 2.72 -12.36 42.03
CA ARG A 34 1.79 -12.63 43.14
C ARG A 34 1.72 -14.09 43.50
N ARG A 35 1.88 -14.99 42.54
CA ARG A 35 2.00 -16.44 42.82
C ARG A 35 3.14 -16.75 43.79
N MET A 36 4.21 -15.96 43.77
CA MET A 36 5.36 -16.13 44.66
C MET A 36 5.20 -15.41 46.00
N SER A 37 4.46 -14.30 46.05
CA SER A 37 4.36 -13.45 47.24
C SER A 37 3.13 -13.68 48.12
N GLU A 38 2.01 -14.14 47.54
CA GLU A 38 0.72 -14.24 48.23
C GLU A 38 0.29 -15.69 48.49
N SER A 39 -0.42 -15.93 49.60
CA SER A 39 -0.95 -17.25 49.96
C SER A 39 -2.30 -17.56 49.30
N ILE A 40 -3.05 -16.54 48.87
CA ILE A 40 -4.37 -16.69 48.28
C ILE A 40 -4.24 -17.14 46.83
N GLN A 41 -4.53 -18.42 46.59
CA GLN A 41 -4.32 -19.04 45.28
C GLN A 41 -5.32 -18.59 44.20
N GLU A 42 -6.46 -18.00 44.57
CA GLU A 42 -7.52 -17.68 43.61
C GLU A 42 -7.23 -16.41 42.80
N LEU A 43 -6.60 -15.40 43.41
CA LEU A 43 -6.35 -14.12 42.75
C LEU A 43 -5.36 -14.24 41.59
N TRP A 44 -4.22 -14.91 41.79
CA TRP A 44 -3.22 -15.04 40.73
C TRP A 44 -3.74 -15.83 39.53
N MET A 45 -4.60 -16.84 39.74
CA MET A 45 -5.21 -17.59 38.64
C MET A 45 -6.15 -16.73 37.82
N LEU A 46 -6.95 -15.89 38.47
CA LEU A 46 -7.88 -14.99 37.80
C LEU A 46 -7.12 -13.91 37.00
N GLU A 47 -6.12 -13.28 37.62
CA GLU A 47 -5.28 -12.27 36.95
C GLU A 47 -4.47 -12.88 35.79
N LEU A 48 -3.93 -14.09 35.96
CA LEU A 48 -3.26 -14.81 34.87
C LEU A 48 -4.23 -15.15 33.74
N GLY A 49 -5.45 -15.60 34.06
CA GLY A 49 -6.48 -15.89 33.07
C GLY A 49 -6.87 -14.65 32.25
N VAL A 50 -7.02 -13.50 32.91
CA VAL A 50 -7.25 -12.22 32.25
C VAL A 50 -6.04 -11.81 31.39
N GLY A 51 -4.82 -11.91 31.92
CA GLY A 51 -3.60 -11.61 31.19
C GLY A 51 -3.44 -12.48 29.93
N MET A 52 -3.68 -13.78 30.05
CA MET A 52 -3.66 -14.72 28.92
C MET A 52 -4.73 -14.40 27.88
N SER A 53 -5.93 -13.99 28.31
CA SER A 53 -6.98 -13.57 27.39
C SER A 53 -6.55 -12.34 26.57
N PHE A 54 -5.93 -11.35 27.21
CA PHE A 54 -5.38 -10.18 26.53
C PHE A 54 -4.19 -10.52 25.61
N LEU A 55 -3.32 -11.46 25.98
CA LEU A 55 -2.26 -11.95 25.12
C LEU A 55 -2.81 -12.58 23.84
N LEU A 56 -3.82 -13.45 23.96
CA LEU A 56 -4.46 -14.10 22.81
C LEU A 56 -5.16 -13.07 21.90
N LEU A 57 -5.86 -12.10 22.49
CA LEU A 57 -6.42 -10.97 21.75
C LEU A 57 -5.32 -10.17 21.03
N GLY A 58 -4.21 -9.88 21.71
CA GLY A 58 -3.06 -9.21 21.11
C GLY A 58 -2.51 -9.95 19.88
N VAL A 59 -2.31 -11.26 20.00
CA VAL A 59 -1.84 -12.11 18.90
C VAL A 59 -2.83 -12.17 17.73
N THR A 60 -4.14 -12.31 18.00
CA THR A 60 -5.16 -12.35 16.94
C THR A 60 -5.26 -11.03 16.17
N PHE A 61 -5.25 -9.89 16.87
CA PHE A 61 -5.20 -8.58 16.24
C PHE A 61 -3.89 -8.35 15.48
N GLY A 62 -2.75 -8.80 16.03
CA GLY A 62 -1.45 -8.78 15.37
C GLY A 62 -1.45 -9.59 14.06
N GLY A 63 -1.99 -10.81 14.07
CA GLY A 63 -2.14 -11.62 12.86
C GLY A 63 -3.03 -10.96 11.80
N SER A 64 -4.13 -10.32 12.23
CA SER A 64 -4.98 -9.52 11.35
C SER A 64 -4.23 -8.31 10.75
N ALA A 65 -3.42 -7.62 11.55
CA ALA A 65 -2.58 -6.52 11.09
C ALA A 65 -1.60 -6.99 9.99
N VAL A 66 -0.90 -8.12 10.20
CA VAL A 66 -0.01 -8.70 9.19
C VAL A 66 -0.75 -8.99 7.88
N ARG A 67 -1.99 -9.49 7.94
CA ARG A 67 -2.81 -9.70 6.74
C ARG A 67 -3.06 -8.40 5.98
N TYR A 68 -3.37 -7.31 6.69
CA TYR A 68 -3.56 -6.00 6.06
C TYR A 68 -2.25 -5.42 5.51
N LEU A 69 -1.11 -5.67 6.16
CA LEU A 69 0.20 -5.28 5.66
C LEU A 69 0.48 -5.92 4.30
N VAL A 70 0.22 -7.23 4.18
CA VAL A 70 0.34 -7.96 2.90
C VAL A 70 -0.62 -7.40 1.84
N HIS A 71 -1.83 -6.98 2.23
CA HIS A 71 -2.78 -6.36 1.29
C HIS A 71 -2.29 -4.98 0.80
N VAL A 72 -1.74 -4.16 1.69
CA VAL A 72 -1.16 -2.86 1.34
C VAL A 72 0.01 -3.04 0.38
N ASP A 73 0.93 -3.97 0.69
CA ASP A 73 2.10 -4.27 -0.13
C ASP A 73 1.70 -4.68 -1.55
N ARG A 74 0.75 -5.61 -1.67
CA ARG A 74 0.22 -6.05 -2.97
C ARG A 74 -0.46 -4.93 -3.75
N ILE A 75 -1.23 -4.05 -3.10
CA ILE A 75 -1.90 -2.91 -3.77
C ILE A 75 -0.85 -1.91 -4.28
N LEU A 76 0.17 -1.60 -3.48
CA LEU A 76 1.26 -0.72 -3.88
C LEU A 76 2.04 -1.29 -5.06
N GLU A 77 2.33 -2.59 -5.04
CA GLU A 77 2.98 -3.28 -6.15
C GLU A 77 2.17 -3.16 -7.46
N TYR A 78 0.86 -3.42 -7.39
CA TYR A 78 -0.02 -3.25 -8.57
C TYR A 78 -0.05 -1.80 -9.07
N SER A 79 -0.02 -0.82 -8.16
CA SER A 79 -0.01 0.59 -8.52
C SER A 79 1.29 0.99 -9.23
N ASP A 80 2.45 0.51 -8.77
CA ASP A 80 3.75 0.78 -9.38
C ASP A 80 3.85 0.12 -10.76
N ARG A 81 3.43 -1.15 -10.87
CA ARG A 81 3.39 -1.86 -12.17
C ARG A 81 2.49 -1.14 -13.18
N LYS A 82 1.35 -0.60 -12.74
CA LYS A 82 0.44 0.15 -13.62
C LYS A 82 1.02 1.51 -14.01
N ALA A 83 1.68 2.22 -13.09
CA ALA A 83 2.34 3.49 -13.37
C ALA A 83 3.47 3.34 -14.40
N ARG A 84 4.30 2.30 -14.28
CA ARG A 84 5.37 1.99 -15.24
C ARG A 84 4.87 1.67 -16.64
N ARG A 85 3.72 1.02 -16.77
CA ARG A 85 3.11 0.75 -18.08
C ARG A 85 2.64 2.03 -18.75
N ARG A 86 1.98 2.92 -18.00
CA ARG A 86 1.55 4.24 -18.52
C ARG A 86 2.72 5.09 -18.98
N SER A 87 3.79 5.19 -18.18
CA SER A 87 4.98 5.95 -18.58
C SER A 87 5.68 5.36 -19.81
N SER A 88 5.68 4.02 -19.95
CA SER A 88 6.20 3.35 -21.15
C SER A 88 5.36 3.64 -22.41
N ASP A 89 4.03 3.63 -22.29
CA ASP A 89 3.12 3.91 -23.39
C ASP A 89 3.19 5.39 -23.81
N ASP A 90 3.26 6.32 -22.85
CA ASP A 90 3.46 7.75 -23.12
C ASP A 90 4.79 8.02 -23.84
N GLN A 91 5.87 7.32 -23.44
CA GLN A 91 7.16 7.45 -24.11
C GLN A 91 7.13 6.90 -25.54
N LYS A 92 6.40 5.81 -25.80
CA LYS A 92 6.18 5.29 -27.16
C LYS A 92 5.34 6.25 -28.01
N LEU A 93 4.32 6.87 -27.43
CA LEU A 93 3.49 7.88 -28.09
C LEU A 93 4.31 9.12 -28.45
N GLN A 94 5.18 9.59 -27.56
CA GLN A 94 6.11 10.68 -27.85
C GLN A 94 7.09 10.33 -28.98
N ARG A 95 7.64 9.10 -29.01
CA ARG A 95 8.51 8.64 -30.10
C ARG A 95 7.79 8.49 -31.45
N ARG A 96 6.48 8.21 -31.44
CA ARG A 96 5.66 8.10 -32.65
C ARG A 96 5.13 9.43 -33.16
N ARG A 97 5.13 10.50 -32.35
CA ARG A 97 4.87 11.84 -32.88
C ARG A 97 6.09 12.23 -33.72
N PRO A 98 5.97 12.38 -35.05
CA PRO A 98 7.05 12.92 -35.83
C PRO A 98 7.39 14.27 -35.22
N LYS A 99 8.69 14.49 -35.00
CA LYS A 99 9.26 15.79 -34.69
C LYS A 99 8.82 16.69 -35.86
N MET A 100 7.71 17.39 -35.72
CA MET A 100 7.46 18.54 -36.56
C MET A 100 8.55 19.50 -36.14
N GLU A 101 9.67 19.44 -36.86
CA GLU A 101 10.57 20.59 -36.92
C GLU A 101 9.67 21.79 -37.11
N GLU A 102 9.71 22.65 -36.10
CA GLU A 102 9.22 24.00 -36.15
C GLU A 102 9.79 24.58 -37.44
N LEU A 103 8.96 24.58 -38.48
CA LEU A 103 9.29 25.15 -39.77
C LEU A 103 9.40 26.63 -39.47
N GLU A 104 10.63 27.09 -39.22
CA GLU A 104 10.96 28.50 -39.13
C GLU A 104 10.30 29.17 -40.32
N THR A 105 9.21 29.90 -40.07
CA THR A 105 8.60 30.77 -41.05
C THR A 105 9.63 31.83 -41.37
N PRO A 106 10.18 31.91 -42.60
CA PRO A 106 10.68 33.19 -43.03
C PRO A 106 9.45 34.08 -43.13
N GLU A 107 9.44 35.16 -42.33
CA GLU A 107 8.64 36.33 -42.64
C GLU A 107 8.91 36.69 -44.10
N ASN A 108 8.03 36.30 -45.01
CA ASN A 108 7.60 37.07 -46.17
C ASN A 108 6.65 36.23 -47.03
N GLY A 109 5.55 36.88 -47.38
CA GLY A 109 4.35 36.21 -47.85
C GLY A 109 4.49 35.48 -49.17
N ALA A 110 3.87 34.30 -49.24
CA ALA A 110 3.13 33.85 -50.41
C ALA A 110 2.28 32.65 -50.03
N ARG A 111 0.95 32.83 -50.11
CA ARG A 111 0.00 31.72 -50.16
C ARG A 111 0.34 30.85 -51.36
N GLY A 112 0.75 29.61 -51.13
CA GLY A 112 0.91 28.60 -52.16
C GLY A 112 0.58 27.23 -51.58
N ILE A 113 -0.70 26.85 -51.64
CA ILE A 113 -1.13 25.48 -51.39
C ILE A 113 -0.54 24.62 -52.50
N ARG A 114 0.58 23.94 -52.24
CA ARG A 114 1.08 22.87 -53.12
C ARG A 114 0.42 21.56 -52.71
N LEU A 115 -0.61 21.18 -53.45
CA LEU A 115 -1.13 19.81 -53.46
C LEU A 115 0.01 18.87 -53.91
N ALA A 116 0.36 17.91 -53.06
CA ALA A 116 1.32 16.86 -53.41
C ALA A 116 0.78 16.07 -54.60
N SER A 117 1.56 16.00 -55.68
CA SER A 117 1.19 15.27 -56.89
C SER A 117 1.05 13.78 -56.57
N VAL A 118 -0.16 13.26 -56.77
CA VAL A 118 -0.43 11.82 -56.81
C VAL A 118 0.36 11.24 -57.98
N LYS A 119 1.27 10.32 -57.67
CA LYS A 119 2.09 9.58 -58.65
C LYS A 119 1.17 8.58 -59.36
N SER A 120 0.68 8.91 -60.56
CA SER A 120 -0.03 7.96 -61.41
C SER A 120 0.99 7.01 -62.05
N ASN A 121 1.03 5.77 -61.59
CA ASN A 121 1.69 4.69 -62.34
C ASN A 121 0.78 4.33 -63.53
N ALA A 122 1.20 4.71 -64.73
CA ALA A 122 0.63 4.20 -65.97
C ALA A 122 1.30 2.86 -66.32
N VAL A 123 0.46 1.92 -66.75
CA VAL A 123 0.78 0.59 -67.30
C VAL A 123 1.44 0.73 -68.66
#